data_AF-A0A2G6E436-F1
#
_entry.id   AF-A0A2G6E436-F1
#
_cell.length_a   1.000
_cell.length_b   1.000
_cell.length_c   1.000
_cell.angle_alpha   90.00
_cell.angle_beta   90.00
_cell.angle_gamma   90.00
#
_symmetry.space_group_name_H-M   'P 1'
#
loop_
_entity.id
_entity.type
_entity.pdbx_description
1 polymer ?
#
loop_
_entity_poly.entity_id
_entity_poly.type
_entity_poly.pdbx_seq_one_letter_code
_entity_poly.pdbx_strand_id
1 'polypeptide(L)'
;MFSRPYLVLNYSVQALFTGYQNLFTIARSHAEPLIRRVHLLERSLEVPAAGYWKGRYTFSAAKNAERDHRLLGRTRIREILISAVFPVMLLAALRQPDTLRETHILELYDRFPAPEWNRSVRSVFQRLLAQRNLPANKVKTASIYQGMLHLAKHYCHLPACTSCVFKNS
;
A
#
# COMPACT_ATOMS: atom_id res chain seq x y z
N MET A 1 23.49 -10.68 -30.24
CA MET A 1 23.28 -9.25 -29.91
C MET A 1 22.01 -9.16 -29.06
N PHE A 2 22.14 -9.30 -27.74
CA PHE A 2 20.99 -9.40 -26.84
C PHE A 2 20.51 -8.00 -26.44
N SER A 3 19.30 -7.66 -26.88
CA SER A 3 18.61 -6.42 -26.47
C SER A 3 18.42 -6.41 -24.95
N ARG A 4 19.19 -5.55 -24.28
CA ARG A 4 19.00 -5.25 -22.86
C ARG A 4 17.61 -4.60 -22.69
N PRO A 5 16.76 -5.09 -21.77
CA PRO A 5 15.45 -4.50 -21.54
C PRO A 5 15.61 -3.05 -21.05
N TYR A 6 15.01 -2.12 -21.80
CA TYR A 6 15.03 -0.67 -21.57
C TYR A 6 14.60 -0.23 -20.15
N LEU A 7 13.92 -1.09 -19.41
CA LEU A 7 13.53 -0.85 -18.01
C LEU A 7 14.72 -0.83 -17.04
N VAL A 8 15.81 -1.54 -17.34
CA VAL A 8 16.97 -1.66 -16.43
C VAL A 8 17.96 -0.50 -16.61
N LEU A 9 17.97 0.15 -17.77
CA LEU A 9 18.96 1.20 -18.08
C LEU A 9 18.60 2.58 -17.54
N ASN A 10 17.31 2.90 -17.36
CA ASN A 10 16.88 4.23 -16.88
C ASN A 10 16.76 4.33 -15.36
N TYR A 11 16.78 3.22 -14.64
CA TYR A 11 16.88 3.22 -13.18
C TYR A 11 18.32 2.85 -12.79
N SER A 12 19.19 3.86 -12.75
CA SER A 12 20.47 3.67 -12.08
C SER A 12 20.19 3.18 -10.65
N VAL A 13 20.84 2.08 -10.26
CA VAL A 13 20.59 1.38 -8.98
C VAL A 13 20.66 2.33 -7.78
N GLN A 14 21.43 3.43 -7.89
CA GLN A 14 21.52 4.49 -6.88
C GLN A 14 20.21 5.22 -6.61
N ALA A 15 19.46 5.67 -7.62
CA ALA A 15 18.24 6.47 -7.39
C ALA A 15 17.16 5.65 -6.66
N LEU A 16 17.11 4.34 -6.94
CA LEU A 16 16.17 3.42 -6.33
C LEU A 16 16.52 3.18 -4.85
N PHE A 17 17.81 3.03 -4.53
CA PHE A 17 18.28 2.92 -3.14
C PHE A 17 18.09 4.22 -2.33
N THR A 18 18.31 5.40 -2.93
CA THR A 18 18.03 6.69 -2.25
C THR A 18 16.54 6.84 -1.96
N GLY A 19 15.66 6.41 -2.88
CA GLY A 19 14.22 6.35 -2.64
C GLY A 19 13.87 5.45 -1.45
N TYR A 20 14.50 4.27 -1.35
CA TYR A 20 14.34 3.38 -0.20
C TYR A 20 14.87 3.99 1.10
N GLN A 21 16.02 4.65 1.12
CA GLN A 21 16.52 5.31 2.33
C GLN A 21 15.59 6.44 2.80
N ASN A 22 15.04 7.22 1.86
CA ASN A 22 14.06 8.27 2.17
C ASN A 22 12.79 7.70 2.81
N LEU A 23 12.31 6.56 2.34
CA LEU A 23 11.19 5.83 2.92
C LEU A 23 11.41 5.53 4.42
N PHE A 24 12.60 5.04 4.79
CA PHE A 24 12.96 4.81 6.19
C PHE A 24 13.03 6.10 7.01
N THR A 25 13.58 7.17 6.44
CA THR A 25 13.65 8.47 7.12
C THR A 25 12.25 9.04 7.40
N ILE A 26 11.34 8.96 6.43
CA ILE A 26 9.93 9.41 6.58
C ILE A 26 9.21 8.57 7.65
N ALA A 27 9.43 7.26 7.65
CA ALA A 27 8.84 6.37 8.63
C ALA A 27 9.33 6.67 10.06
N ARG A 28 10.57 7.14 10.22
CA ARG A 28 11.19 7.45 11.52
C ARG A 28 10.95 8.88 12.01
N SER A 29 10.58 9.80 11.14
CA SER A 29 10.28 11.19 11.50
C SER A 29 8.99 11.26 12.32
N HIS A 30 9.10 11.75 13.57
CA HIS A 30 7.96 12.04 14.45
C HIS A 30 7.62 13.52 14.54
N ALA A 31 8.53 14.38 14.10
CA ALA A 31 8.29 15.81 14.04
C ALA A 31 7.16 16.15 13.03
N GLU A 32 6.93 15.27 12.06
CA GLU A 32 5.94 15.49 11.01
C GLU A 32 4.58 14.87 11.36
N PRO A 33 3.46 15.61 11.17
CA PRO A 33 2.11 15.08 11.34
C PRO A 33 1.86 13.83 10.48
N LEU A 34 1.03 12.90 10.96
CA LEU A 34 0.70 11.63 10.27
C LEU A 34 0.28 11.84 8.81
N ILE A 35 -0.57 12.84 8.55
CA ILE A 35 -1.07 13.14 7.20
C ILE A 35 0.10 13.47 6.25
N ARG A 36 1.09 14.23 6.73
CA ARG A 36 2.27 14.60 5.95
C ARG A 36 3.16 13.39 5.70
N ARG A 37 3.38 12.53 6.71
CA ARG A 37 4.13 11.28 6.56
C ARG A 37 3.49 10.34 5.54
N VAL A 38 2.16 10.16 5.61
CA VAL A 38 1.40 9.38 4.61
C VAL A 38 1.59 9.96 3.21
N HIS A 39 1.46 11.27 3.05
CA HIS A 39 1.62 11.90 1.74
C HIS A 39 3.04 11.75 1.19
N LEU A 40 4.07 11.87 2.04
CA LEU A 40 5.47 11.66 1.66
C LEU A 40 5.74 10.21 1.26
N LEU A 41 5.18 9.23 1.99
CA LEU A 41 5.25 7.82 1.62
C LEU A 41 4.56 7.55 0.28
N GLU A 42 3.35 8.09 0.07
CA GLU A 42 2.64 7.96 -1.21
C GLU A 42 3.46 8.54 -2.38
N ARG A 43 4.04 9.73 -2.19
CA ARG A 43 4.87 10.41 -3.19
C ARG A 43 6.17 9.68 -3.52
N SER A 44 6.75 8.96 -2.57
CA SER A 44 8.02 8.24 -2.80
C SER A 44 7.91 7.13 -3.86
N LEU A 45 6.69 6.64 -4.13
CA LEU A 45 6.40 5.64 -5.15
C LEU A 45 5.69 6.23 -6.38
N GLU A 46 5.50 7.55 -6.44
CA GLU A 46 4.94 8.22 -7.62
C GLU A 46 5.99 8.23 -8.74
N VAL A 47 5.75 7.44 -9.78
CA VAL A 47 6.54 7.47 -11.00
C VAL A 47 5.77 8.25 -12.07
N PRO A 48 6.29 9.41 -12.54
CA PRO A 48 5.68 10.14 -13.64
C PRO A 48 5.70 9.27 -14.90
N ALA A 49 4.61 9.25 -15.67
CA ALA A 49 4.62 8.55 -16.95
C ALA A 49 5.49 9.31 -17.95
N ALA A 50 6.35 8.59 -18.65
CA ALA A 50 7.21 9.12 -19.71
C ALA A 50 6.96 8.38 -21.03
N GLY A 51 7.17 9.08 -22.15
CA GLY A 51 7.06 8.52 -23.50
C GLY A 51 5.66 7.98 -23.83
N TYR A 52 5.59 6.75 -24.34
CA TYR A 52 4.34 6.07 -24.74
C TYR A 52 3.26 6.10 -23.64
N TRP A 53 3.65 5.98 -22.37
CA TRP A 53 2.72 5.92 -21.24
C TRP A 53 2.12 7.28 -20.84
N LYS A 54 2.64 8.38 -21.39
CA LYS A 54 2.10 9.73 -21.17
C LYS A 54 0.83 9.97 -21.98
N GLY A 55 0.69 9.32 -23.14
CA GLY A 55 -0.48 9.42 -24.01
C GLY A 55 -1.39 8.20 -23.88
N ARG A 56 -2.67 8.41 -23.60
CA ARG A 56 -3.66 7.33 -23.69
C ARG A 56 -3.91 7.04 -25.18
N TYR A 57 -3.28 6.01 -25.74
CA TYR A 57 -3.65 5.51 -27.06
C TYR A 57 -5.00 4.80 -26.96
N THR A 58 -6.10 5.52 -27.19
CA THR A 58 -7.39 4.88 -27.45
C THR A 58 -7.41 4.45 -28.92
N PHE A 59 -7.72 3.18 -29.20
CA PHE A 59 -7.82 2.63 -30.56
C PHE A 59 -8.74 3.43 -31.51
N SER A 60 -9.58 4.32 -30.96
CA SER A 60 -10.52 5.18 -31.70
C SER A 60 -10.01 6.60 -32.00
N ALA A 61 -8.94 7.09 -31.36
CA ALA A 61 -8.33 8.39 -31.65
C ALA A 61 -7.03 8.58 -30.87
N ALA A 62 -6.00 9.11 -31.53
CA ALA A 62 -4.84 9.70 -30.86
C ALA A 62 -5.26 11.03 -30.20
N LYS A 63 -5.88 10.97 -29.02
CA LYS A 63 -6.03 12.16 -28.18
C LYS A 63 -4.72 12.41 -27.46
N ASN A 64 -4.08 13.53 -27.76
CA ASN A 64 -3.00 14.06 -26.93
C ASN A 64 -3.57 14.26 -25.52
N ALA A 65 -3.12 13.45 -24.57
CA ALA A 65 -3.56 13.57 -23.19
C ALA A 65 -3.01 14.89 -22.62
N GLU A 66 -3.89 15.84 -22.32
CA GLU A 66 -3.53 17.15 -21.74
C GLU A 66 -2.95 17.05 -20.32
N ARG A 67 -2.97 15.87 -19.69
CA ARG A 67 -2.50 15.66 -18.32
C ARG A 67 -1.45 14.57 -18.26
N ASP A 68 -0.35 14.87 -17.57
CA ASP A 68 0.67 13.89 -17.21
C ASP A 68 0.04 12.79 -16.36
N HIS A 69 -0.08 11.60 -16.94
CA HIS A 69 -0.56 10.43 -16.23
C HIS A 69 0.52 9.93 -15.26
N ARG A 70 0.10 9.42 -14.10
CA ARG A 70 0.98 8.68 -13.19
C ARG A 70 0.93 7.22 -13.58
N LEU A 71 2.08 6.53 -13.59
CA LEU A 71 2.11 5.09 -13.92
C LEU A 71 1.32 4.26 -12.90
N LEU A 72 1.27 4.73 -11.65
CA LEU A 72 0.52 4.09 -10.57
C LEU A 72 -0.49 5.07 -9.98
N GLY A 73 -1.74 4.60 -9.87
CA GLY A 73 -2.77 5.30 -9.10
C GLY A 73 -2.53 5.18 -7.59
N ARG A 74 -3.10 6.12 -6.82
CA ARG A 74 -2.96 6.18 -5.36
C ARG A 74 -3.33 4.88 -4.65
N THR A 75 -4.39 4.21 -5.11
CA THR A 75 -4.82 2.90 -4.59
C THR A 75 -3.70 1.87 -4.72
N ARG A 76 -3.06 1.78 -5.89
CA ARG A 76 -1.99 0.81 -6.14
C ARG A 76 -0.72 1.13 -5.34
N ILE A 77 -0.40 2.42 -5.20
CA ILE A 77 0.70 2.88 -4.34
C ILE A 77 0.48 2.42 -2.89
N ARG A 78 -0.72 2.63 -2.33
CA ARG A 78 -1.04 2.18 -0.98
C ARG A 78 -0.96 0.66 -0.82
N GLU A 79 -1.45 -0.10 -1.79
CA GLU A 79 -1.30 -1.56 -1.78
C GLU A 79 0.16 -1.98 -1.71
N ILE A 80 1.04 -1.37 -2.50
CA ILE A 80 2.49 -1.66 -2.48
C ILE A 80 3.10 -1.27 -1.13
N LEU A 81 2.76 -0.10 -0.61
CA LEU A 81 3.26 0.35 0.70
C LEU A 81 2.90 -0.66 1.79
N ILE A 82 1.63 -1.07 1.85
CA ILE A 82 1.09 -1.97 2.88
C ILE A 82 1.64 -3.40 2.73
N SER A 83 1.70 -3.93 1.51
CA SER A 83 2.03 -5.34 1.27
C SER A 83 3.53 -5.62 1.11
N ALA A 84 4.34 -4.61 0.78
CA ALA A 84 5.76 -4.80 0.50
C ALA A 84 6.65 -3.88 1.32
N VAL A 85 6.37 -2.57 1.36
CA VAL A 85 7.28 -1.60 1.99
C VAL A 85 7.25 -1.70 3.52
N PHE A 86 6.07 -1.67 4.14
CA PHE A 86 5.95 -1.78 5.60
C PHE A 86 6.56 -3.09 6.15
N PRO A 87 6.31 -4.27 5.56
CA PRO A 87 6.97 -5.51 6.00
C PRO A 87 8.50 -5.46 5.93
N VAL A 88 9.06 -4.90 4.85
CA VAL A 88 10.51 -4.74 4.72
C VAL A 88 11.05 -3.74 5.74
N MET A 89 10.34 -2.65 6.01
CA MET A 89 10.71 -1.69 7.04
C MET A 89 10.74 -2.32 8.43
N LEU A 90 9.71 -3.09 8.75
CA LEU A 90 9.59 -3.78 10.02
C LEU A 90 10.71 -4.82 10.19
N LEU A 91 11.00 -5.61 9.16
CA LEU A 91 12.10 -6.57 9.18
C LEU A 91 13.46 -5.89 9.41
N ALA A 92 13.69 -4.73 8.80
CA ALA A 92 14.92 -3.98 9.01
C ALA A 92 15.03 -3.40 10.43
N ALA A 93 13.91 -2.98 11.03
CA ALA A 93 13.88 -2.50 12.41
C ALA A 93 14.14 -3.63 13.41
N LEU A 94 13.53 -4.81 13.21
CA LEU A 94 13.72 -6.00 14.05
C LEU A 94 15.17 -6.50 14.10
N ARG A 95 15.97 -6.23 13.06
CA ARG A 95 17.39 -6.60 13.00
C ARG A 95 18.30 -5.65 13.75
N GLN A 96 17.76 -4.54 14.27
CA GLN A 96 18.51 -3.55 15.02
C GLN A 96 18.07 -3.59 16.48
N PRO A 97 18.98 -3.35 17.45
CA PRO A 97 18.64 -3.41 18.88
C PRO A 97 17.75 -2.25 19.36
N ASP A 98 17.28 -1.39 18.46
CA ASP A 98 16.51 -0.18 18.76
C ASP A 98 15.00 -0.45 18.61
N THR A 99 14.38 -0.90 19.71
CA THR A 99 12.96 -1.27 19.78
C THR A 99 12.01 -0.10 19.50
N LEU A 100 12.45 1.16 19.70
CA LEU A 100 11.64 2.32 19.38
C LEU A 100 11.32 2.39 17.88
N ARG A 101 12.23 1.94 17.01
CA ARG A 101 12.00 1.95 15.54
C ARG A 101 10.87 1.04 15.13
N GLU A 102 10.78 -0.14 15.74
CA GLU A 102 9.72 -1.10 15.48
C GLU A 102 8.35 -0.52 15.85
N THR A 103 8.20 -0.03 17.08
CA THR A 103 6.96 0.56 17.59
C THR A 103 6.48 1.68 16.69
N HIS A 104 7.37 2.56 16.25
CA HIS A 104 7.01 3.69 15.39
C HIS A 104 6.52 3.27 13.99
N ILE A 105 7.09 2.20 13.43
CA ILE A 105 6.64 1.65 12.14
C ILE A 105 5.28 0.99 12.30
N LEU A 106 5.07 0.24 13.40
CA LEU A 106 3.79 -0.41 13.70
C LEU A 106 2.67 0.61 13.95
N GLU A 107 2.95 1.68 14.69
CA GLU A 107 2.00 2.79 14.90
C GLU A 107 1.64 3.49 13.60
N LEU A 108 2.64 3.75 12.74
CA LEU A 108 2.41 4.33 11.43
C LEU A 108 1.54 3.41 10.57
N TYR A 109 1.85 2.11 10.55
CA TYR A 109 1.10 1.10 9.83
C TYR A 109 -0.36 1.00 10.30
N ASP A 110 -0.58 0.96 11.62
CA ASP A 110 -1.93 0.84 12.18
C ASP A 110 -2.82 2.03 11.83
N ARG A 111 -2.24 3.23 11.71
CA ARG A 111 -2.95 4.45 11.33
C ARG A 111 -2.88 4.76 9.83
N PHE A 112 -2.14 3.96 9.06
CA PHE A 112 -1.97 4.20 7.63
C PHE A 112 -3.31 3.98 6.91
N PRO A 113 -3.70 4.86 5.96
CA PRO A 113 -5.00 4.72 5.32
C PRO A 113 -5.04 3.51 4.39
N ALA A 114 -6.14 2.76 4.44
CA ALA A 114 -6.41 1.66 3.53
C ALA A 114 -6.46 2.12 2.06
N PRO A 115 -6.15 1.23 1.10
CA PRO A 115 -6.51 1.44 -0.29
C PRO A 115 -8.03 1.32 -0.46
N GLU A 116 -8.51 1.58 -1.67
CA GLU A 116 -9.91 1.33 -2.01
C GLU A 116 -10.26 -0.15 -1.81
N TRP A 117 -11.44 -0.41 -1.23
CA TRP A 117 -11.85 -1.79 -0.95
C TRP A 117 -12.26 -2.51 -2.23
N ASN A 118 -11.64 -3.67 -2.44
CA ASN A 118 -12.05 -4.64 -3.45
C ASN A 118 -13.30 -5.43 -2.99
N ARG A 119 -13.84 -6.25 -3.90
CA ARG A 119 -15.03 -7.06 -3.64
C ARG A 119 -14.89 -7.99 -2.43
N SER A 120 -13.73 -8.62 -2.27
CA SER A 120 -13.47 -9.56 -1.18
C SER A 120 -13.54 -8.86 0.18
N VAL A 121 -12.86 -7.72 0.30
CA VAL A 121 -12.87 -6.91 1.53
C VAL A 121 -14.28 -6.38 1.84
N ARG A 122 -15.01 -5.88 0.83
CA ARG A 122 -16.40 -5.44 1.01
C ARG A 122 -17.29 -6.57 1.51
N SER A 123 -17.12 -7.78 0.97
CA SER A 123 -17.90 -8.94 1.40
C SER A 123 -17.62 -9.33 2.84
N VAL A 124 -16.35 -9.32 3.28
CA VAL A 124 -15.99 -9.59 4.68
C VAL A 124 -16.56 -8.52 5.60
N PHE A 125 -16.41 -7.23 5.23
CA PHE A 125 -16.95 -6.13 6.00
C PHE A 125 -18.48 -6.25 6.19
N GLN A 126 -19.22 -6.51 5.10
CA GLN A 126 -20.68 -6.67 5.15
C GLN A 126 -21.11 -7.82 6.05
N ARG A 127 -20.37 -8.93 6.07
CA ARG A 127 -20.72 -10.13 6.83
C ARG A 127 -20.36 -10.04 8.31
N LEU A 128 -19.24 -9.40 8.65
CA LEU A 128 -18.68 -9.47 10.02
C LEU A 128 -18.69 -8.15 10.78
N LEU A 129 -18.64 -7.02 10.08
CA LEU A 129 -18.35 -5.72 10.69
C LEU A 129 -19.45 -4.68 10.48
N ALA A 130 -20.33 -4.85 9.49
CA ALA A 130 -21.40 -3.89 9.18
C ALA A 130 -22.37 -3.66 10.35
N GLN A 131 -22.62 -4.68 11.18
CA GLN A 131 -23.52 -4.58 12.33
C GLN A 131 -22.85 -4.04 13.60
N ARG A 132 -21.52 -3.82 13.59
CA ARG A 132 -20.73 -3.57 14.80
C ARG A 132 -20.55 -2.09 15.17
N ASN A 133 -21.30 -1.16 14.57
CA ASN A 133 -21.23 0.29 14.84
C ASN A 133 -19.80 0.84 14.98
N LEU A 134 -18.88 0.35 14.14
CA LEU A 134 -17.48 0.75 14.20
C LEU A 134 -17.31 2.14 13.58
N PRO A 135 -16.52 3.04 14.21
CA PRO A 135 -16.31 4.36 13.66
C PRO A 135 -15.49 4.28 12.37
N ALA A 136 -15.92 5.03 11.34
CA ALA A 136 -15.38 4.92 9.98
C ALA A 136 -13.86 5.14 9.88
N ASN A 137 -13.28 5.90 10.79
CA ASN A 137 -11.84 6.14 10.89
C ASN A 137 -11.05 4.90 11.30
N LYS A 138 -11.62 3.99 12.10
CA LYS A 138 -10.97 2.73 12.50
C LYS A 138 -11.06 1.66 11.42
N VAL A 139 -12.13 1.66 10.63
CA VAL A 139 -12.36 0.62 9.60
C VAL A 139 -11.51 0.86 8.34
N LYS A 140 -11.06 2.10 8.11
CA LYS A 140 -10.33 2.50 6.90
C LYS A 140 -8.81 2.54 7.09
N THR A 141 -8.26 1.70 7.95
CA THR A 141 -6.82 1.57 8.16
C THR A 141 -6.20 0.38 7.44
N ALA A 142 -4.89 0.42 7.21
CA ALA A 142 -4.13 -0.65 6.58
C ALA A 142 -4.18 -1.95 7.39
N SER A 143 -4.11 -1.87 8.72
CA SER A 143 -4.20 -3.02 9.62
C SER A 143 -5.52 -3.76 9.45
N ILE A 144 -6.65 -3.04 9.50
CA ILE A 144 -7.99 -3.61 9.31
C ILE A 144 -8.17 -4.13 7.88
N TYR A 145 -7.66 -3.41 6.87
CA TYR A 145 -7.70 -3.88 5.48
C TYR A 145 -6.98 -5.21 5.28
N GLN A 146 -5.76 -5.37 5.80
CA GLN A 146 -5.01 -6.63 5.72
C GLN A 146 -5.68 -7.75 6.52
N GLY A 147 -6.23 -7.45 7.69
CA GLY A 147 -7.03 -8.40 8.47
C GLY A 147 -8.23 -8.93 7.67
N MET A 148 -8.96 -8.05 6.99
CA MET A 148 -10.08 -8.45 6.13
C MET A 148 -9.64 -9.27 4.92
N LEU A 149 -8.51 -8.94 4.29
CA LEU A 149 -7.95 -9.77 3.22
C LEU A 149 -7.56 -11.17 3.71
N HIS A 150 -6.95 -11.25 4.90
CA HIS A 150 -6.59 -12.52 5.51
C HIS A 150 -7.84 -13.37 5.80
N LEU A 151 -8.88 -12.77 6.40
CA LEU A 151 -10.16 -13.44 6.63
C LEU A 151 -10.82 -13.90 5.33
N ALA A 152 -10.85 -13.04 4.31
CA ALA A 152 -11.38 -13.38 3.00
C ALA A 152 -10.69 -14.61 2.41
N LYS A 153 -9.36 -14.65 2.50
CA LYS A 153 -8.52 -15.70 1.91
C LYS A 153 -8.60 -17.01 2.68
N HIS A 154 -8.61 -16.97 4.00
CA HIS A 154 -8.40 -18.16 4.83
C HIS A 154 -9.66 -18.69 5.51
N TYR A 155 -10.70 -17.88 5.69
CA TYR A 155 -11.86 -18.25 6.51
C TYR A 155 -13.21 -18.01 5.83
N CYS A 156 -13.35 -17.00 4.97
CA CYS A 156 -14.64 -16.66 4.34
C CYS A 156 -14.95 -17.47 3.07
N HIS A 157 -14.55 -18.74 3.04
CA HIS A 157 -15.00 -19.75 2.08
C HIS A 157 -15.72 -20.88 2.82
N LEU A 158 -16.81 -21.42 2.27
CA LEU A 158 -17.48 -22.58 2.87
C LEU A 158 -16.56 -23.81 2.74
N PRO A 159 -16.41 -24.67 3.77
CA PRO A 159 -17.06 -24.70 5.08
C PRO A 159 -16.25 -24.07 6.24
N ALA A 160 -15.22 -23.25 5.98
CA ALA A 160 -14.25 -22.76 6.98
C ALA A 160 -14.81 -21.86 8.09
N CYS A 161 -16.12 -21.59 8.11
CA CYS A 161 -16.81 -20.90 9.21
C CYS A 161 -16.71 -21.65 10.54
N THR A 162 -16.59 -22.98 10.53
CA THR A 162 -16.49 -23.80 11.76
C THR A 162 -15.19 -23.57 12.53
N SER A 163 -14.10 -23.25 11.83
CA SER A 163 -12.78 -22.93 12.38
C SER A 163 -12.51 -21.42 12.46
N CYS A 164 -13.49 -20.58 12.12
CA CYS A 164 -13.32 -19.13 12.12
C CYS A 164 -13.38 -18.57 13.56
N VAL A 165 -12.41 -17.72 13.90
CA VAL A 165 -12.36 -17.01 15.19
C VAL A 165 -13.59 -16.12 15.42
N PHE A 166 -14.27 -15.71 14.33
CA PHE A 166 -15.46 -14.86 14.35
C PHE A 166 -16.79 -15.64 14.27
N LYS A 167 -16.82 -16.95 14.50
CA LYS A 167 -18.02 -17.81 14.33
C LYS A 167 -19.30 -17.35 15.04
N ASN A 168 -19.18 -16.69 16.20
CA ASN A 168 -20.33 -16.25 17.02
C ASN A 168 -20.57 -14.73 16.96
N SER A 169 -20.16 -14.08 15.87
CA SER A 169 -20.08 -12.62 15.75
C SER A 169 -21.33 -11.92 15.27
#